data_AF-A0A935X265-F1
#
_entry.id   AF-A0A935X265-F1
#
_cell.length_a   1.000
_cell.length_b   1.000
_cell.length_c   1.000
_cell.angle_alpha   90.00
_cell.angle_beta   90.00
_cell.angle_gamma   90.00
#
_symmetry.space_group_name_H-M   'P 1'
#
loop_
_entity.id
_entity.type
_entity.pdbx_description
1 polymer ?
#
loop_
_entity_poly.entity_id
_entity_poly.type
_entity_poly.pdbx_seq_one_letter_code
_entity_poly.pdbx_strand_id
1 'polypeptide(L)'
;MAGSNEILSKILQAEIEVAARISSREAAGLTTPEAVRTLRAFGLRCSRSAPLIEAQISIPEPELQHVVAELCERYGAGLHRKPRQRLLTITATHAFVDDALHPVIQAMLDAVIAARHEEARRLIAELRASMPDE
;
A
#
# COMPACT_ATOMS: atom_id res chain seq x y z
N MET A 1 -13.57 -2.67 15.19
CA MET A 1 -13.62 -2.19 13.79
C MET A 1 -13.02 -0.78 13.59
N ALA A 2 -12.49 -0.10 14.62
CA ALA A 2 -11.90 1.24 14.46
C ALA A 2 -10.56 1.25 13.68
N GLY A 3 -9.71 0.24 13.87
CA GLY A 3 -8.39 0.17 13.20
C GLY A 3 -8.45 0.00 11.68
N SER A 4 -9.43 -0.76 11.16
CA SER A 4 -9.57 -0.99 9.72
C SER A 4 -9.90 0.28 8.93
N ASN A 5 -10.67 1.19 9.53
CA ASN A 5 -11.06 2.45 8.89
C ASN A 5 -9.90 3.44 8.86
N GLU A 6 -9.06 3.45 9.90
CA GLU A 6 -7.85 4.26 9.95
C GLU A 6 -6.81 3.79 8.92
N ILE A 7 -6.57 2.47 8.84
CA ILE A 7 -5.67 1.90 7.82
C ILE A 7 -6.13 2.27 6.42
N LEU A 8 -7.43 2.11 6.11
CA LEU A 8 -7.97 2.51 4.81
C LEU A 8 -7.71 4.00 4.54
N SER A 9 -8.00 4.88 5.51
CA SER A 9 -7.76 6.32 5.34
C SER A 9 -6.30 6.66 5.03
N LYS A 10 -5.34 5.97 5.65
CA LYS A 10 -3.90 6.14 5.40
C LYS A 10 -3.50 5.67 4.00
N ILE A 11 -4.07 4.56 3.52
CA ILE A 11 -3.84 4.07 2.15
C ILE A 11 -4.38 5.09 1.14
N LEU A 12 -5.61 5.56 1.31
CA LEU A 12 -6.23 6.53 0.39
C LEU A 12 -5.46 7.86 0.37
N GLN A 13 -4.97 8.30 1.53
CA GLN A 13 -4.11 9.47 1.64
C GLN A 13 -2.79 9.27 0.90
N ALA A 14 -2.16 8.10 1.06
CA ALA A 14 -0.93 7.76 0.34
C ALA A 14 -1.14 7.71 -1.19
N GLU A 15 -2.28 7.19 -1.67
CA GLU A 15 -2.64 7.26 -3.10
C GLU A 15 -2.62 8.72 -3.60
N ILE A 16 -3.25 9.62 -2.85
CA ILE A 16 -3.32 11.05 -3.18
C ILE A 16 -1.94 11.70 -3.18
N GLU A 17 -1.14 11.47 -2.14
CA GLU A 17 0.21 12.05 -2.02
C GLU A 17 1.14 11.59 -3.14
N VAL A 18 1.10 10.31 -3.48
CA VAL A 18 1.91 9.74 -4.57
C VAL A 18 1.44 10.29 -5.91
N ALA A 19 0.13 10.37 -6.16
CA ALA A 19 -0.41 10.97 -7.38
C ALA A 19 -0.07 12.46 -7.49
N ALA A 20 -0.14 13.21 -6.40
CA ALA A 20 0.24 14.62 -6.30
C ALA A 20 1.70 14.80 -6.72
N ARG A 21 2.61 13.99 -6.16
CA ARG A 21 4.04 13.98 -6.51
C ARG A 21 4.27 13.68 -7.99
N ILE A 22 3.68 12.61 -8.51
CA ILE A 22 3.85 12.19 -9.92
C ILE A 22 3.31 13.24 -10.90
N SER A 23 2.22 13.92 -10.53
CA SER A 23 1.61 14.96 -11.37
C SER A 23 2.14 16.37 -11.10
N SER A 24 3.08 16.53 -10.15
CA SER A 24 3.56 17.84 -9.69
C SER A 24 2.42 18.79 -9.29
N ARG A 25 1.41 18.26 -8.60
CA ARG A 25 0.24 19.00 -8.08
C ARG A 25 0.25 18.99 -6.55
N GLU A 26 -0.52 19.89 -5.95
CA GLU A 26 -0.80 19.85 -4.51
C GLU A 26 -1.82 18.76 -4.16
N ALA A 27 -1.56 18.01 -3.08
CA ALA A 27 -2.44 16.96 -2.59
C ALA A 27 -3.82 17.47 -2.15
N ALA A 28 -3.90 18.70 -1.62
CA ALA A 28 -5.14 19.28 -1.09
C ALA A 28 -6.24 19.44 -2.15
N GLY A 29 -5.87 19.53 -3.44
CA GLY A 29 -6.79 19.67 -4.56
C GLY A 29 -7.09 18.35 -5.29
N LEU A 30 -6.70 17.20 -4.73
CA LEU A 30 -6.86 15.89 -5.36
C LEU A 30 -7.82 15.00 -4.56
N THR A 31 -8.76 14.41 -5.29
CA THR A 31 -9.65 13.37 -4.77
C THR A 31 -9.04 11.98 -4.97
N THR A 32 -9.45 10.99 -4.17
CA THR A 32 -9.02 9.60 -4.34
C THR A 32 -9.26 9.06 -5.77
N PRO A 33 -10.43 9.27 -6.41
CA PRO A 33 -10.62 8.81 -7.79
C PRO A 33 -9.67 9.47 -8.80
N GLU A 34 -9.33 10.74 -8.60
CA GLU A 34 -8.32 11.43 -9.44
C GLU A 34 -6.92 10.89 -9.22
N ALA A 35 -6.57 10.58 -7.97
CA ALA A 35 -5.31 9.96 -7.63
C ALA A 35 -5.14 8.62 -8.35
N VAL A 36 -6.15 7.74 -8.26
CA VAL A 36 -6.15 6.44 -8.96
C VAL A 36 -6.03 6.61 -10.47
N ARG A 37 -6.78 7.55 -11.07
CA ARG A 37 -6.66 7.84 -12.52
C ARG A 37 -5.26 8.32 -12.88
N THR A 38 -4.64 9.14 -12.04
CA THR A 38 -3.28 9.65 -12.23
C THR A 38 -2.24 8.54 -12.17
N LEU A 39 -2.35 7.64 -11.18
CA LEU A 39 -1.47 6.47 -11.02
C LEU A 39 -1.60 5.52 -12.22
N ARG A 40 -2.84 5.22 -12.65
CA ARG A 40 -3.09 4.40 -13.85
C ARG A 40 -2.50 5.05 -15.11
N ALA A 41 -2.72 6.35 -15.28
CA ALA A 41 -2.16 7.09 -16.42
C ALA A 41 -0.63 7.10 -16.38
N PHE A 42 -0.01 7.19 -15.20
CA PHE A 42 1.44 7.10 -15.05
C PHE A 42 1.96 5.72 -15.43
N GLY A 43 1.35 4.64 -14.94
CA GLY A 43 1.72 3.27 -15.33
C GLY A 43 1.65 3.03 -16.85
N LEU A 44 0.60 3.55 -17.51
CA LEU A 44 0.46 3.50 -18.97
C LEU A 44 1.51 4.35 -19.71
N ARG A 45 1.93 5.48 -19.16
CA ARG A 45 3.02 6.28 -19.74
C ARG A 45 4.34 5.54 -19.63
N CYS A 46 4.65 5.00 -18.45
CA CYS A 46 5.90 4.30 -18.21
C CYS A 46 6.02 3.04 -19.09
N SER A 47 4.94 2.27 -19.27
CA SER A 47 4.95 1.07 -20.12
C SER A 47 5.17 1.35 -21.61
N ARG A 48 4.89 2.58 -22.07
CA ARG A 48 5.22 3.01 -23.43
C ARG A 48 6.68 3.42 -23.58
N SER A 49 7.33 3.86 -22.50
CA SER A 49 8.71 4.36 -22.50
C SER A 49 9.76 3.33 -22.09
N ALA A 50 9.36 2.30 -21.34
CA ALA A 50 10.27 1.33 -20.75
C ALA A 50 9.68 -0.09 -20.78
N PRO A 51 10.53 -1.14 -20.85
CA PRO A 51 10.07 -2.51 -20.80
C PRO A 51 9.44 -2.84 -19.44
N LEU A 52 8.48 -3.78 -19.47
CA LEU A 52 7.92 -4.36 -18.25
C LEU A 52 8.96 -5.29 -17.61
N ILE A 53 9.10 -5.18 -16.29
CA ILE A 53 9.93 -6.05 -15.48
C ILE A 53 9.06 -6.87 -14.53
N GLU A 54 9.60 -7.99 -14.05
CA GLU A 54 9.03 -8.72 -12.93
C GLU A 54 9.67 -8.21 -11.64
N ALA A 55 8.89 -7.52 -10.82
CA ALA A 55 9.27 -7.13 -9.46
C ALA A 55 8.71 -8.13 -8.45
N GLN A 56 9.52 -8.57 -7.50
CA GLN A 56 9.07 -9.42 -6.40
C GLN A 56 8.82 -8.55 -5.18
N ILE A 57 7.61 -8.64 -4.62
CA ILE A 57 7.29 -7.96 -3.36
C ILE A 57 7.12 -9.01 -2.27
N SER A 58 7.84 -8.79 -1.17
CA SER A 58 7.72 -9.57 0.05
C SER A 58 6.82 -8.85 1.03
N ILE A 59 5.68 -9.46 1.31
CA ILE A 59 4.72 -9.00 2.30
C ILE A 59 4.67 -10.07 3.38
N PRO A 60 5.08 -9.75 4.63
CA PRO A 60 5.14 -10.72 5.71
C PRO A 60 3.75 -11.29 6.03
N GLU A 61 2.71 -10.48 5.92
CA GLU A 61 1.33 -10.83 6.27
C GLU A 61 0.53 -11.33 5.07
N PRO A 62 0.00 -12.58 5.10
CA PRO A 62 -0.83 -13.12 4.00
C PRO A 62 -2.08 -12.29 3.69
N GLU A 63 -2.70 -11.70 4.71
CA GLU A 63 -3.92 -10.89 4.57
C GLU A 63 -3.69 -9.64 3.72
N LEU A 64 -2.50 -9.04 3.81
CA LEU A 64 -2.13 -7.84 3.05
C LEU A 64 -1.82 -8.15 1.58
N GLN A 65 -1.59 -9.42 1.23
CA GLN A 65 -1.41 -9.83 -0.17
C GLN A 65 -2.66 -9.55 -1.01
N HIS A 66 -3.85 -9.71 -0.42
CA HIS A 66 -5.12 -9.39 -1.08
C HIS A 66 -5.27 -7.88 -1.33
N VAL A 67 -4.86 -7.05 -0.37
CA VAL A 67 -4.88 -5.60 -0.54
C VAL A 67 -3.95 -5.16 -1.67
N VAL A 68 -2.76 -5.74 -1.75
CA VAL A 68 -1.83 -5.45 -2.85
C VAL A 68 -2.36 -5.91 -4.20
N ALA A 69 -3.09 -7.03 -4.26
CA ALA A 69 -3.81 -7.43 -5.47
C ALA A 69 -4.81 -6.38 -5.93
N GLU A 70 -5.64 -5.88 -5.03
CA GLU A 70 -6.61 -4.83 -5.32
C GLU A 70 -5.93 -3.52 -5.77
N LEU A 71 -4.83 -3.12 -5.12
CA LEU A 71 -4.07 -1.93 -5.53
C LEU A 71 -3.47 -2.10 -6.94
N CYS A 72 -2.86 -3.26 -7.22
CA CYS A 72 -2.31 -3.56 -8.54
C CYS A 72 -3.38 -3.52 -9.63
N GLU A 73 -4.54 -4.15 -9.39
CA GLU A 73 -5.66 -4.15 -10.33
C GLU A 73 -6.20 -2.73 -10.58
N ARG A 74 -6.37 -1.93 -9.51
CA ARG A 74 -6.80 -0.53 -9.62
C ARG A 74 -5.88 0.28 -10.53
N TYR A 75 -4.56 0.11 -10.39
CA TYR A 75 -3.59 0.86 -11.20
C TYR A 75 -3.31 0.24 -12.57
N GLY A 76 -3.77 -0.99 -12.82
CA GLY A 76 -3.52 -1.72 -14.07
C GLY A 76 -2.14 -2.40 -14.13
N ALA A 77 -1.54 -2.69 -12.98
CA ALA A 77 -0.33 -3.51 -12.89
C ALA A 77 -0.71 -5.00 -12.88
N GLY A 78 0.06 -5.83 -13.58
CA GLY A 78 -0.16 -7.28 -13.58
C GLY A 78 0.32 -7.88 -12.25
N LEU A 79 -0.52 -8.63 -11.55
CA LEU A 79 -0.13 -9.39 -10.38
C LEU A 79 -0.24 -10.88 -10.68
N HIS A 80 0.85 -11.62 -10.45
CA HIS A 80 0.91 -13.05 -10.64
C HIS A 80 1.48 -13.74 -9.42
N ARG A 81 0.86 -14.86 -9.05
CA ARG A 81 1.40 -15.79 -8.05
C ARG A 81 1.98 -16.99 -8.79
N LYS A 82 3.32 -17.10 -8.84
CA LYS A 82 3.95 -18.25 -9.49
C LYS A 82 3.80 -19.49 -8.60
N PRO A 83 3.43 -20.67 -9.13
CA PRO A 83 3.12 -21.89 -8.34
C PRO A 83 4.29 -22.45 -7.49
N ARG A 84 5.49 -21.87 -7.60
CA ARG A 84 6.68 -22.24 -6.81
C ARG A 84 7.28 -21.07 -6.01
N GLN A 85 6.69 -19.88 -6.09
CA GLN A 85 7.16 -18.72 -5.35
C GLN A 85 6.17 -18.36 -4.26
N ARG A 86 6.71 -18.15 -3.04
CA ARG A 86 5.93 -17.64 -1.91
C ARG A 86 5.59 -16.15 -2.07
N LEU A 87 6.40 -15.42 -2.84
CA LEU A 87 6.30 -13.98 -3.06
C LEU A 87 5.30 -13.66 -4.17
N LEU A 88 4.70 -12.47 -4.08
CA LEU A 88 3.90 -11.90 -5.15
C LEU A 88 4.83 -11.35 -6.25
N THR A 89 4.55 -11.68 -7.50
CA THR A 89 5.26 -11.12 -8.66
C THR A 89 4.39 -10.06 -9.31
N ILE A 90 4.90 -8.84 -9.40
CA ILE A 90 4.25 -7.73 -10.09
C ILE A 90 4.96 -7.50 -11.42
N THR A 91 4.17 -7.46 -12.49
CA THR A 91 4.64 -7.12 -13.83
C THR A 91 4.30 -5.66 -14.11
N ALA A 92 5.30 -4.80 -13.99
CA ALA A 92 5.19 -3.36 -14.23
C ALA A 92 6.55 -2.79 -14.62
N THR A 93 6.62 -1.51 -15.00
CA THR A 93 7.90 -0.84 -15.24
C THR A 93 8.59 -0.46 -13.94
N HIS A 94 9.92 -0.38 -13.93
CA HIS A 94 10.71 0.00 -12.75
C HIS A 94 10.25 1.33 -12.15
N ALA A 95 10.10 2.37 -12.99
CA ALA A 95 9.61 3.68 -12.55
C ALA A 95 8.21 3.60 -11.91
N PHE A 96 7.30 2.80 -12.47
CA PHE A 96 5.99 2.62 -11.86
C PHE A 96 6.07 1.93 -10.49
N VAL A 97 6.92 0.90 -10.37
CA VAL A 97 7.10 0.19 -9.10
C VAL A 97 7.66 1.14 -8.04
N ASP A 98 8.73 1.86 -8.34
CA ASP A 98 9.44 2.68 -7.36
C ASP A 98 8.71 3.98 -7.03
N ASP A 99 8.17 4.66 -8.04
CA ASP A 99 7.62 6.00 -7.86
C ASP A 99 6.13 5.98 -7.51
N ALA A 100 5.42 4.89 -7.78
CA ALA A 100 3.99 4.77 -7.58
C ALA A 100 3.61 3.64 -6.61
N LEU A 101 3.94 2.40 -6.93
CA LEU A 101 3.40 1.25 -6.21
C LEU A 101 4.04 1.03 -4.84
N HIS A 102 5.37 1.01 -4.78
CA HIS A 102 6.14 0.78 -3.56
C HIS A 102 5.84 1.81 -2.45
N PRO A 103 5.74 3.12 -2.73
CA PRO A 103 5.40 4.13 -1.73
C PRO A 103 4.01 3.91 -1.11
N VAL A 104 3.00 3.53 -1.92
CA VAL A 104 1.66 3.22 -1.40
C VAL A 104 1.67 1.96 -0.54
N ILE A 105 2.38 0.92 -0.98
CA ILE A 105 2.52 -0.33 -0.22
C ILE A 105 3.25 -0.07 1.10
N GLN A 106 4.31 0.74 1.10
CA GLN A 106 5.03 1.07 2.33
C GLN A 106 4.14 1.82 3.32
N ALA A 107 3.40 2.83 2.86
CA ALA A 107 2.45 3.56 3.72
C ALA A 107 1.36 2.65 4.31
N MET A 108 0.88 1.68 3.54
CA MET A 108 -0.03 0.65 4.03
C MET A 108 0.62 -0.19 5.15
N LEU A 109 1.83 -0.71 4.93
CA LEU A 109 2.54 -1.53 5.92
C LEU A 109 2.79 -0.75 7.21
N ASP A 110 3.25 0.50 7.10
CA ASP A 110 3.50 1.36 8.24
C ASP A 110 2.22 1.62 9.05
N ALA A 111 1.09 1.85 8.37
CA ALA A 111 -0.21 2.04 9.02
C ALA A 111 -0.68 0.78 9.77
N VAL A 112 -0.48 -0.41 9.17
CA VAL A 112 -0.81 -1.68 9.82
C VAL A 112 0.06 -1.91 11.05
N ILE A 113 1.38 -1.71 10.93
CA ILE A 113 2.33 -1.86 12.04
C ILE A 113 1.96 -0.90 13.18
N ALA A 114 1.66 0.36 12.86
CA ALA A 114 1.25 1.35 13.85
C ALA A 114 -0.03 0.94 14.59
N ALA A 115 -1.06 0.47 13.87
CA ALA A 115 -2.31 -0.01 14.47
C ALA A 115 -2.07 -1.21 15.40
N ARG A 116 -1.24 -2.17 14.99
CA ARG A 116 -0.87 -3.33 15.81
C ARG A 116 -0.09 -2.95 17.06
N HIS A 117 0.83 -2.00 16.95
CA HIS A 117 1.56 -1.49 18.11
C HIS A 117 0.64 -0.80 19.11
N GLU A 118 -0.35 -0.06 18.63
CA GLU A 118 -1.35 0.58 19.49
C GLU A 118 -2.24 -0.45 20.21
N GLU A 119 -2.69 -1.49 19.51
CA GLU A 119 -3.40 -2.63 20.11
C GLU A 119 -2.56 -3.32 21.19
N ALA A 120 -1.28 -3.59 20.91
CA ALA A 120 -0.37 -4.23 21.86
C ALA A 120 -0.16 -3.36 23.11
N ARG A 121 -0.02 -2.03 22.95
CA ARG A 121 0.12 -1.10 24.09
C ARG A 121 -1.12 -1.11 24.98
N ARG A 122 -2.32 -1.12 24.39
CA ARG A 122 -3.58 -1.21 25.14
C ARG A 122 -3.67 -2.52 25.91
N LEU A 123 -3.36 -3.63 25.26
CA LEU A 123 -3.33 -4.95 25.92
C LEU A 123 -2.35 -4.98 27.10
N ILE A 124 -1.15 -4.43 26.94
CA ILE A 124 -0.17 -4.34 28.03
C ILE A 124 -0.69 -3.46 29.18
N ALA A 125 -1.36 -2.34 28.87
CA ALA A 125 -1.94 -1.47 29.87
C ALA A 125 -3.07 -2.17 30.65
N GLU A 126 -3.95 -2.89 29.96
CA GLU A 126 -5.02 -3.68 30.57
C GLU A 126 -4.46 -4.82 31.44
N LEU A 127 -3.44 -5.54 30.96
CA LEU A 127 -2.77 -6.59 31.74
C LEU A 127 -2.15 -6.02 33.03
N ARG A 128 -1.49 -4.87 32.94
CA ARG A 128 -0.93 -4.20 34.13
C ARG A 128 -2.00 -3.76 35.12
N ALA A 129 -3.11 -3.21 34.63
CA ALA A 129 -4.23 -2.82 35.47
C ALA A 129 -4.97 -4.01 36.11
N SER A 130 -4.83 -5.22 35.54
CA SER A 130 -5.44 -6.45 36.06
C SER A 130 -4.57 -7.17 37.10
N MET A 131 -3.32 -6.75 37.31
CA MET A 131 -2.48 -7.31 38.36
C MET A 131 -2.93 -6.76 39.71
N PRO A 132 -3.11 -7.60 40.75
CA PRO A 132 -3.45 -7.13 42.08
C PRO A 132 -2.32 -6.25 42.62
N ASP A 133 -2.68 -5.11 43.22
CA ASP A 133 -1.74 -4.30 44.01
C ASP A 133 -1.25 -5.17 45.19
N GLU A 134 0.05 -5.46 45.22
CA GLU A 134 0.73 -6.04 46.40
C GLU A 134 0.79 -5.05 47.57
#